data_AF-A0A315SAR4-F1
#
_entry.id   AF-A0A315SAR4-F1
#
_cell.length_a   1.000
_cell.length_b   1.000
_cell.length_c   1.000
_cell.angle_alpha   90.00
_cell.angle_beta   90.00
_cell.angle_gamma   90.00
#
_symmetry.space_group_name_H-M   'P 1'
#
loop_
_entity.id
_entity.type
_entity.pdbx_description
1 polymer ?
#
loop_
_entity_poly.entity_id
_entity_poly.type
_entity_poly.pdbx_seq_one_letter_code
_entity_poly.pdbx_strand_id
1 'polypeptide(L)'
;MIEIRGLSNETVVLDGEWFEKLRGGTSKTRLPAASFVSAEVKEIDRRKKLFGGDREQLIQVTLTFDRPPFVGLMTPATNREKVDALLAGLAAARDSTQRPMQ
;
A
#
# COMPACT_ATOMS: atom_id res chain seq x y z
N MET A 1 -5.32 -2.98 12.67
CA MET A 1 -4.07 -3.13 11.89
C MET A 1 -4.37 -3.83 10.57
N ILE A 2 -3.91 -3.26 9.46
CA ILE A 2 -3.99 -3.83 8.10
C ILE A 2 -2.56 -4.12 7.65
N GLU A 3 -2.27 -5.38 7.29
CA GLU A 3 -0.97 -5.82 6.77
C GLU A 3 -1.14 -6.40 5.36
N ILE A 4 -0.36 -5.89 4.41
CA ILE A 4 -0.29 -6.42 3.04
C ILE A 4 1.13 -6.85 2.75
N ARG A 5 1.31 -8.15 2.50
CA ARG A 5 2.56 -8.72 2.02
C ARG A 5 2.64 -8.60 0.51
N GLY A 6 3.65 -7.90 0.04
CA GLY A 6 3.96 -7.75 -1.37
C GLY A 6 5.04 -8.70 -1.83
N LEU A 7 5.43 -8.52 -3.09
CA LEU A 7 6.59 -9.18 -3.69
C LEU A 7 7.90 -8.63 -3.10
N SER A 8 9.01 -9.31 -3.38
CA SER A 8 10.36 -8.85 -3.01
C SER A 8 10.59 -8.62 -1.51
N ASN A 9 9.89 -9.38 -0.67
CA ASN A 9 9.87 -9.26 0.79
C ASN A 9 9.43 -7.88 1.29
N GLU A 10 8.64 -7.17 0.49
CA GLU A 10 8.04 -5.91 0.90
C GLU A 10 6.74 -6.16 1.68
N THR A 11 6.46 -5.31 2.65
CA THR A 11 5.21 -5.34 3.39
C THR A 11 4.82 -3.91 3.72
N VAL A 12 3.54 -3.60 3.63
CA VAL A 12 3.01 -2.35 4.17
C VAL A 12 2.07 -2.65 5.31
N VAL A 13 2.10 -1.79 6.31
CA VAL A 13 1.29 -1.89 7.52
C VAL A 13 0.61 -0.54 7.73
N LEU A 14 -0.70 -0.58 7.95
CA LEU A 14 -1.43 0.54 8.54
C LEU A 14 -1.86 0.12 9.95
N ASP A 15 -1.31 0.80 10.95
CA ASP A 15 -1.60 0.56 12.35
C ASP A 15 -1.93 1.86 13.08
N GLY A 16 -3.23 2.04 13.35
CA GLY A 16 -3.77 3.28 13.91
C GLY A 16 -3.39 4.48 13.05
N GLU A 17 -2.63 5.39 13.65
CA GLU A 17 -2.20 6.66 13.03
C GLU A 17 -0.92 6.52 12.19
N TRP A 18 -0.34 5.32 12.09
CA TRP A 18 0.94 5.11 11.43
C TRP A 18 0.84 4.19 10.23
N PHE A 19 1.41 4.65 9.12
CA PHE A 19 1.73 3.85 7.96
C PHE A 19 3.21 3.47 7.99
N GLU A 20 3.53 2.23 7.67
CA GLU A 20 4.90 1.74 7.60
C GLU A 20 5.12 0.84 6.37
N LYS A 21 6.25 1.02 5.70
CA LYS A 21 6.76 0.09 4.70
C LYS A 21 8.00 -0.63 5.24
N LEU A 22 7.95 -1.95 5.19
CA LEU A 22 9.00 -2.88 5.57
C LEU A 22 9.60 -3.51 4.32
N ARG A 23 10.90 -3.86 4.37
CA ARG A 23 11.55 -4.77 3.42
C ARG A 23 12.44 -5.75 4.17
N GLY A 24 12.17 -7.04 4.01
CA GLY A 24 12.86 -8.09 4.77
C GLY A 24 12.66 -7.97 6.28
N GLY A 25 11.47 -7.54 6.71
CA GLY A 25 11.15 -7.31 8.13
C GLY A 25 11.75 -6.04 8.75
N THR A 26 12.52 -5.25 7.99
CA THR A 26 13.11 -3.99 8.48
C THR A 26 12.33 -2.80 7.95
N SER A 27 12.01 -1.84 8.83
CA SER A 27 11.37 -0.57 8.45
C SER A 27 12.23 0.23 7.48
N LYS A 28 11.63 0.67 6.39
CA LYS A 28 12.26 1.54 5.38
C LYS A 28 11.63 2.92 5.34
N THR A 29 10.35 3.00 5.69
CA THR A 29 9.60 4.25 5.71
C THR A 29 8.52 4.13 6.76
N ARG A 30 8.38 5.16 7.61
CA ARG A 30 7.28 5.29 8.54
C ARG A 30 6.71 6.71 8.46
N LEU A 31 5.42 6.83 8.23
CA LEU A 31 4.73 8.08 7.96
C LEU A 31 3.42 8.14 8.75
N PRO A 32 2.97 9.31 9.20
CA PRO A 32 1.63 9.48 9.72
C PRO A 32 0.62 9.11 8.63
N ALA A 33 -0.39 8.31 8.96
CA ALA A 33 -1.46 7.95 8.04
C ALA A 33 -2.20 9.19 7.51
N ALA A 34 -2.36 10.21 8.37
CA ALA A 34 -2.96 11.50 8.02
C ALA A 34 -2.18 12.30 6.96
N SER A 35 -0.90 11.96 6.73
CA SER A 35 -0.04 12.60 5.74
C SER A 35 -0.28 12.04 4.32
N PHE A 36 -1.19 11.08 4.17
CA PHE A 36 -1.63 10.53 2.89
C PHE A 36 -2.28 11.58 2.00
N VAL A 37 -1.89 11.59 0.72
CA VAL A 37 -2.42 12.52 -0.28
C VAL A 37 -3.27 11.79 -1.31
N SER A 38 -2.69 10.78 -1.96
CA SER A 38 -3.34 10.06 -3.05
C SER A 38 -2.76 8.67 -3.26
N ALA A 39 -3.50 7.83 -3.98
CA ALA A 39 -3.06 6.52 -4.40
C ALA A 39 -3.36 6.28 -5.88
N GLU A 40 -2.47 5.56 -6.55
CA GLU A 40 -2.71 4.96 -7.86
C GLU A 40 -2.72 3.44 -7.71
N VAL A 41 -3.77 2.79 -8.23
CA VAL A 41 -3.89 1.33 -8.24
C VAL A 41 -3.95 0.86 -9.68
N LYS A 42 -3.07 -0.07 -10.03
CA LYS A 42 -2.99 -0.69 -11.36
C LYS A 42 -3.06 -2.21 -11.23
N GLU A 43 -3.96 -2.83 -11.99
CA GLU A 43 -3.97 -4.28 -12.16
C GLU A 43 -3.01 -4.66 -13.28
N ILE A 44 -2.13 -5.61 -13.00
CA ILE A 44 -1.07 -6.04 -13.89
C ILE A 44 -1.20 -7.54 -14.08
N ASP A 45 -1.19 -7.97 -15.33
CA ASP A 45 -1.09 -9.38 -15.67
C ASP A 45 0.35 -9.67 -16.13
N ARG A 46 1.06 -10.48 -15.36
CA ARG A 46 2.48 -10.80 -15.58
C ARG A 46 2.64 -12.28 -15.89
N ARG A 47 3.47 -12.60 -16.89
CA ARG A 47 3.97 -13.98 -17.07
C ARG A 47 4.97 -14.32 -15.97
N LYS A 48 4.72 -15.42 -15.26
CA LYS A 48 5.56 -15.90 -14.15
C LYS A 48 6.88 -16.50 -14.64
N LYS A 49 6.91 -17.04 -15.86
CA LYS A 49 8.10 -17.60 -16.51
C LYS A 49 8.20 -17.16 -17.97
N LEU A 50 9.43 -17.03 -18.48
CA LEU A 50 9.70 -16.79 -19.91
C LEU A 50 9.25 -17.98 -20.77
N PHE A 51 9.25 -19.19 -20.21
CA PHE A 51 8.77 -20.42 -20.83
C PHE A 51 7.87 -21.17 -19.82
N GLY A 52 6.63 -21.45 -20.22
CA GLY A 52 5.56 -21.97 -19.35
C GLY A 52 4.51 -20.90 -19.07
N GLY A 53 3.32 -21.09 -19.66
CA GLY A 53 2.26 -20.08 -19.81
C GLY A 53 1.56 -19.60 -18.54
N ASP A 54 2.15 -19.81 -17.36
CA ASP A 54 1.56 -19.38 -16.09
C ASP A 54 1.57 -17.85 -16.00
N ARG A 55 0.38 -17.27 -15.91
CA ARG A 55 0.13 -15.85 -15.71
C ARG A 55 -0.28 -15.61 -14.26
N GLU A 56 0.23 -14.54 -13.68
CA GLU A 56 -0.14 -14.08 -12.34
C GLU A 56 -0.76 -12.68 -12.44
N GLN A 57 -1.93 -12.52 -11.82
CA GLN A 57 -2.56 -11.21 -11.64
C GLN A 57 -2.01 -10.56 -10.39
N LEU A 58 -1.53 -9.33 -10.56
CA LEU A 58 -0.91 -8.51 -9.55
C LEU A 58 -1.63 -7.17 -9.45
N ILE A 59 -1.54 -6.57 -8.28
CA ILE A 59 -1.96 -5.20 -8.02
C ILE A 59 -0.69 -4.42 -7.69
N GLN A 60 -0.43 -3.36 -8.46
CA GLN A 60 0.54 -2.34 -8.11
C GLN A 60 -0.19 -1.18 -7.44
N VAL A 61 0.25 -0.83 -6.25
CA VAL A 61 -0.23 0.32 -5.48
C VAL A 61 0.91 1.32 -5.38
N THR A 62 0.67 2.57 -5.77
CA THR A 62 1.60 3.69 -5.56
C THR A 62 0.92 4.69 -4.65
N LEU A 63 1.49 4.92 -3.47
CA LEU A 63 0.99 5.84 -2.45
C LEU A 63 1.84 7.11 -2.45
N THR A 64 1.17 8.25 -2.44
CA THR A 64 1.77 9.57 -2.29
C THR A 64 1.42 10.13 -0.92
N PHE A 65 2.44 10.63 -0.24
CA PHE A 65 2.33 11.34 1.03
C PHE A 65 2.83 12.78 0.85
N ASP A 66 2.46 13.66 1.77
CA ASP A 66 2.84 15.08 1.81
C ASP A 66 4.36 15.33 1.86
N ARG A 67 5.13 14.32 2.27
CA ARG A 67 6.58 14.32 2.29
C ARG A 67 7.15 13.05 1.64
N PRO A 68 8.32 13.14 1.00
CA PRO A 68 9.02 11.97 0.47
C PRO A 68 9.27 10.89 1.55
N PRO A 69 9.41 9.61 1.14
CA PRO A 69 9.41 9.10 -0.23
C PRO A 69 8.02 8.69 -0.74
N PHE A 70 7.88 8.57 -2.06
CA PHE A 70 6.77 7.82 -2.67
C PHE A 70 6.86 6.35 -2.27
N VAL A 71 5.71 5.73 -1.99
CA VAL A 71 5.67 4.35 -1.50
C VAL A 71 4.95 3.46 -2.51
N GLY A 72 5.69 2.59 -3.20
CA GLY A 72 5.12 1.55 -4.05
C GLY A 72 4.95 0.21 -3.34
N LEU A 73 3.99 -0.60 -3.76
CA LEU A 73 3.86 -2.01 -3.39
C LEU A 73 3.31 -2.80 -4.59
N MET A 74 3.90 -3.96 -4.88
CA MET A 74 3.29 -4.95 -5.77
C MET A 74 2.84 -6.14 -4.95
N THR A 75 1.61 -6.59 -5.14
CA THR A 75 1.00 -7.69 -4.37
C THR A 75 0.13 -8.58 -5.27
N PRO A 76 -0.08 -9.87 -4.95
CA PRO A 76 -1.06 -10.70 -5.65
C PRO A 76 -2.47 -10.10 -5.62
N ALA A 77 -3.25 -10.32 -6.68
CA ALA A 77 -4.63 -9.84 -6.79
C ALA A 77 -5.55 -10.38 -5.67
N THR A 78 -5.20 -11.51 -5.05
CA THR A 78 -5.92 -12.05 -3.88
C THR A 78 -5.89 -11.12 -2.66
N ASN A 79 -5.00 -10.13 -2.63
CA ASN A 79 -4.97 -9.11 -1.58
C ASN A 79 -5.85 -7.89 -1.89
N ARG A 80 -6.71 -7.93 -2.93
CA ARG A 80 -7.54 -6.80 -3.36
C ARG A 80 -8.31 -6.15 -2.23
N GLU A 81 -9.04 -6.95 -1.45
CA GLU A 81 -9.83 -6.45 -0.31
C GLU A 81 -8.96 -5.75 0.73
N LYS A 82 -7.73 -6.25 0.95
CA LYS A 82 -6.78 -5.61 1.87
C LYS A 82 -6.24 -4.30 1.32
N VAL A 83 -6.01 -4.22 0.00
CA VAL A 83 -5.62 -2.97 -0.67
C VAL A 83 -6.73 -1.94 -0.53
N ASP A 84 -7.98 -2.31 -0.81
CA ASP A 84 -9.12 -1.41 -0.70
C ASP A 84 -9.29 -0.94 0.77
N ALA A 85 -9.13 -1.85 1.74
CA ALA A 85 -9.18 -1.51 3.17
C ALA A 85 -8.03 -0.57 3.61
N LEU A 86 -6.80 -0.78 3.10
CA LEU A 86 -5.65 0.09 3.35
C LEU A 86 -5.94 1.51 2.85
N LEU A 87 -6.46 1.64 1.62
CA LEU A 87 -6.76 2.94 1.03
C LEU A 87 -7.90 3.66 1.76
N ALA A 88 -8.94 2.93 2.14
CA ALA A 88 -10.03 3.48 2.95
C ALA A 88 -9.52 3.97 4.32
N GLY A 89 -8.65 3.21 4.98
CA GLY A 89 -8.05 3.60 6.25
C GLY A 89 -7.17 4.85 6.15
N LEU A 90 -6.34 4.95 5.11
CA LEU A 90 -5.51 6.13 4.84
C LEU A 90 -6.36 7.37 4.53
N ALA A 91 -7.41 7.22 3.70
CA ALA A 91 -8.33 8.31 3.40
C ALA A 91 -9.08 8.80 4.65
N ALA A 92 -9.56 7.87 5.49
CA ALA A 92 -10.23 8.21 6.74
C ALA A 92 -9.30 8.96 7.72
N ALA A 93 -8.03 8.55 7.81
CA ALA A 93 -7.04 9.22 8.66
C ALA A 93 -6.79 10.67 8.19
N ARG A 94 -6.59 10.86 6.88
CA ARG A 94 -6.45 12.19 6.26
C ARG A 94 -7.66 13.09 6.55
N ASP A 95 -8.86 12.57 6.29
CA ASP A 95 -10.10 13.34 6.42
C ASP A 95 -10.44 13.69 7.88
N SER A 96 -10.01 12.86 8.84
CA SER A 96 -10.17 13.11 10.27
C SER A 96 -9.32 14.29 10.76
N THR A 97 -8.13 14.47 10.19
CA THR A 97 -7.25 15.61 10.50
C THR A 97 -7.70 16.91 9.83
N GLN A 98 -8.40 16.83 8.69
CA GLN A 98 -8.86 17.99 7.93
C GLN A 98 -10.19 18.59 8.41
N ARG A 99 -10.91 17.95 9.34
CA ARG A 99 -12.09 18.55 9.97
C ARG A 99 -11.66 19.37 11.19
N PRO A 100 -11.60 20.72 11.12
CA PRO A 100 -11.60 21.51 12.34
C PRO A 100 -12.91 21.24 13.07
N MET A 101 -12.83 21.00 14.39
CA MET A 101 -14.02 20.93 15.24
C MET A 101 -14.83 22.21 15.03
N GLN A 102 -16.07 22.06 14.55
CA GLN A 102 -17.08 23.12 14.63
C GLN A 102 -17.67 23.15 16.04
#